data_AF-A0A522F2C7-F1
#
_entry.id   AF-A0A522F2C7-F1
#
_cell.length_a   1.000
_cell.length_b   1.000
_cell.length_c   1.000
_cell.angle_alpha   90.00
_cell.angle_beta   90.00
_cell.angle_gamma   90.00
#
_symmetry.space_group_name_H-M   'P 1'
#
loop_
_entity.id
_entity.type
_entity.pdbx_description
1 polymer ?
#
loop_
_entity_poly.entity_id
_entity_poly.type
_entity_poly.pdbx_seq_one_letter_code
_entity_poly.pdbx_strand_id
1 'polypeptide(L)'
;MFNPYDYDDSNVINRPKLSDETIRSVISGTKESAVYLSNLLINKTNEKSGNNIILALDGYVSAQWEQTVNLISQNLKLESKKVTAINFAEIFKTSEQLDVEFSGCLEVDREKDPVLLFGKLFEGTYEDLLDNHKIDNLKKKLEQVKSRNNKGEVIIVYGCGCAIKIFRPLYDYILYFDVTPKKVILRARNGFFPNLGDSVPRPIKELLRRFYYVDFEVAAKLRWDLIRNNAIDYYIASDDPGKIQLIPREALSSIMSALVKYPMQCKPVYLEGVWGGQYIKKLRNLPVNMRNCAWVFDLIPLEVSIVVEAGSNKLEFPFFTFVQKEGIELMGKDCVKKFGGYFPLRFNYDDTWHSSGNMSIQVHSGHDYNVNNYNELGTQDESYYVVATGHGARTFVGFNEDTDTEEFIREIKKSEKEYTAVDYEKYVSHILSKPGIQIMLPAGTIHSSGRNQVVLEIGSLTIGSYTYKMYDYLRADLDGIPRPIHSWHGERVLCKGRTASWVKENLVQQPVLVRKGEGWAEYIIGEHELLYFSLRRLEFEKAIEDNTYGKFHVLTLVDGEKVVVQSNNHPELCYTQNYLDIIIIPANMGKYTIKNMGNQPICIHKTMLKDGFINDRS
;
A
#
# COMPACT_ATOMS: atom_id res chain seq x y z
N MET A 1 3.44 -2.13 13.08
CA MET A 1 4.03 -1.38 11.97
C MET A 1 4.58 -2.34 10.94
N PHE A 2 4.40 -2.02 9.66
CA PHE A 2 4.86 -2.79 8.50
C PHE A 2 6.36 -3.16 8.59
N ASN A 3 6.64 -4.46 8.45
CA ASN A 3 8.00 -5.02 8.55
C ASN A 3 8.23 -6.04 7.44
N PRO A 4 8.45 -5.58 6.21
CA PRO A 4 8.61 -6.47 5.07
C PRO A 4 9.91 -7.27 5.16
N TYR A 5 9.84 -8.53 4.76
CA TYR A 5 11.00 -9.37 4.51
C TYR A 5 11.67 -8.95 3.19
N ASP A 6 13.01 -8.97 3.16
CA ASP A 6 13.78 -8.61 1.97
C ASP A 6 13.77 -9.76 0.95
N TYR A 7 12.65 -9.88 0.25
CA TYR A 7 12.41 -10.84 -0.82
C TYR A 7 11.50 -10.25 -1.88
N ASP A 8 11.83 -10.49 -3.14
CA ASP A 8 11.04 -10.14 -4.32
C ASP A 8 10.48 -11.40 -4.97
N ASP A 9 9.16 -11.51 -5.06
CA ASP A 9 8.54 -12.56 -5.88
C ASP A 9 8.68 -12.19 -7.36
N SER A 10 9.61 -12.88 -8.04
CA SER A 10 9.92 -12.63 -9.44
C SER A 10 8.87 -13.17 -10.43
N ASN A 11 7.88 -13.93 -9.94
CA ASN A 11 6.86 -14.57 -10.78
C ASN A 11 5.70 -13.62 -11.12
N VAL A 12 5.48 -12.60 -10.29
CA VAL A 12 4.38 -11.65 -10.47
C VAL A 12 4.78 -10.56 -11.45
N ILE A 13 4.34 -10.69 -12.70
CA ILE A 13 4.66 -9.75 -13.78
C ILE A 13 3.40 -9.54 -14.63
N ASN A 14 2.99 -8.27 -14.77
CA ASN A 14 1.90 -7.87 -15.66
C ASN A 14 2.45 -7.62 -17.07
N ARG A 15 1.72 -8.09 -18.09
CA ARG A 15 2.15 -8.03 -19.49
C ARG A 15 1.13 -7.32 -20.37
N PRO A 16 0.84 -6.03 -20.11
CA PRO A 16 0.00 -5.25 -21.01
C PRO A 16 0.69 -5.12 -22.37
N LYS A 17 -0.11 -4.98 -23.44
CA LYS A 17 0.42 -4.76 -24.78
C LYS A 17 0.96 -3.33 -24.89
N LEU A 18 2.27 -3.18 -25.10
CA LEU A 18 2.96 -1.90 -25.26
C LEU A 18 3.43 -1.71 -26.71
N SER A 19 3.60 -0.46 -27.12
CA SER A 19 4.16 -0.14 -28.44
C SER A 19 5.70 -0.24 -28.43
N ASP A 20 6.30 -0.52 -29.60
CA ASP A 20 7.77 -0.54 -29.75
C ASP A 20 8.40 0.82 -29.46
N GLU A 21 7.68 1.92 -29.68
CA GLU A 21 8.12 3.27 -29.31
C GLU A 21 8.20 3.42 -27.79
N THR A 22 7.12 3.05 -27.09
CA THR A 22 7.06 3.04 -25.62
C THR A 22 8.21 2.23 -25.04
N ILE A 23 8.41 1.00 -25.53
CA ILE A 23 9.46 0.10 -25.03
C ILE A 23 10.86 0.69 -25.27
N ARG A 24 11.15 1.19 -26.48
CA ARG A 24 12.50 1.72 -26.82
C ARG A 24 12.83 3.04 -26.12
N SER A 25 11.82 3.79 -25.69
CA SER A 25 12.01 5.06 -25.00
C SER A 25 12.46 4.92 -23.53
N VAL A 26 12.30 3.72 -22.95
CA VAL A 26 12.75 3.42 -21.59
C VAL A 26 14.25 3.18 -21.57
N ILE A 27 14.96 3.91 -20.72
CA ILE A 27 16.41 3.76 -20.56
C ILE A 27 16.68 3.09 -19.22
N SER A 28 17.33 1.93 -19.26
CA SER A 28 17.68 1.17 -18.06
C SER A 28 19.17 1.30 -17.75
N GLY A 29 19.47 1.53 -16.47
CA GLY A 29 20.82 1.69 -15.96
C GLY A 29 21.14 3.15 -15.62
N THR A 30 21.81 3.35 -14.50
CA THR A 30 22.10 4.69 -13.96
C THR A 30 23.10 5.45 -14.83
N LYS A 31 24.08 4.76 -15.43
CA LYS A 31 25.07 5.39 -16.32
C LYS A 31 24.44 5.80 -17.65
N GLU A 32 23.66 4.91 -18.24
CA GLU A 32 22.94 5.09 -19.49
C GLU A 32 21.95 6.24 -19.37
N SER A 33 21.18 6.27 -18.27
CA SER A 33 20.28 7.36 -17.93
C SER A 33 21.02 8.69 -17.78
N ALA A 34 22.15 8.70 -17.06
CA ALA A 34 22.94 9.91 -16.88
C ALA A 34 23.55 10.43 -18.19
N VAL A 35 24.03 9.55 -19.07
CA VAL A 35 24.53 9.92 -20.41
C VAL A 35 23.42 10.55 -21.25
N TYR A 36 22.26 9.90 -21.31
CA TYR A 36 21.11 10.43 -22.05
C TYR A 36 20.68 11.81 -21.54
N LEU A 37 20.50 11.95 -20.22
CA LEU A 37 20.13 13.23 -19.59
C LEU A 37 21.19 14.31 -19.84
N SER A 38 22.48 13.95 -19.78
CA SER A 38 23.56 14.90 -20.05
C SER A 38 23.50 15.42 -21.49
N ASN A 39 23.32 14.52 -22.46
CA ASN A 39 23.18 14.88 -23.88
C ASN A 39 21.95 15.76 -24.13
N LEU A 40 20.82 15.45 -23.47
CA LEU A 40 19.61 16.26 -23.53
C LEU A 40 19.87 17.71 -23.06
N LEU A 41 20.56 17.86 -21.92
CA LEU A 41 20.89 19.17 -21.36
C LEU A 41 21.89 19.92 -22.25
N ILE A 42 22.93 19.24 -22.75
CA ILE A 42 23.92 19.82 -23.66
C ILE A 42 23.24 20.36 -24.92
N ASN A 43 22.39 19.56 -25.56
CA ASN A 43 21.66 19.97 -26.75
C ASN A 43 20.81 21.22 -26.48
N LYS A 44 20.07 21.24 -25.36
CA LYS A 44 19.26 22.40 -24.98
C LYS A 44 20.09 23.65 -24.69
N THR A 45 21.26 23.51 -24.06
CA THR A 45 22.19 24.64 -23.87
C THR A 45 22.81 25.15 -25.17
N ASN A 46 22.86 24.33 -26.22
CA ASN A 46 23.44 24.68 -27.51
C ASN A 46 22.42 25.25 -28.52
N GLU A 47 21.13 25.29 -28.17
CA GLU A 47 20.11 25.97 -28.98
C GLU A 47 20.45 27.46 -29.13
N LYS A 48 19.96 28.12 -30.21
CA LYS A 48 20.38 29.46 -30.66
C LYS A 48 20.37 30.56 -29.58
N SER A 49 19.63 30.37 -28.50
CA SER A 49 19.65 31.29 -27.37
C SER A 49 20.87 31.07 -26.46
N GLY A 50 21.32 29.85 -26.16
CA GLY A 50 22.42 29.60 -25.21
C GLY A 50 21.98 29.66 -23.74
N ASN A 51 20.70 29.43 -23.48
CA ASN A 51 20.06 29.64 -22.18
C ASN A 51 20.64 28.74 -21.07
N ASN A 52 20.69 29.27 -19.85
CA ASN A 52 20.96 28.46 -18.67
C ASN A 52 19.79 27.49 -18.43
N ILE A 53 20.13 26.26 -18.08
CA ILE A 53 19.18 25.17 -17.86
C ILE A 53 19.09 24.87 -16.37
N ILE A 54 17.88 24.68 -15.87
CA ILE A 54 17.61 24.30 -14.48
C ILE A 54 16.85 22.98 -14.50
N LEU A 55 17.50 21.95 -13.97
CA LEU A 55 17.01 20.59 -13.84
C LEU A 55 16.60 20.34 -12.39
N ALA A 56 15.40 19.82 -12.16
CA ALA A 56 14.94 19.38 -10.84
C ALA A 56 14.97 17.86 -10.73
N LEU A 57 15.55 17.34 -9.64
CA LEU A 57 15.51 15.93 -9.25
C LEU A 57 14.75 15.84 -7.92
N ASP A 58 13.43 15.72 -8.02
CA ASP A 58 12.56 15.46 -6.87
C ASP A 58 12.38 13.94 -6.71
N GLY A 59 11.81 13.50 -5.61
CA GLY A 59 11.53 12.09 -5.39
C GLY A 59 10.60 11.83 -4.22
N TYR A 60 10.17 10.57 -4.14
CA TYR A 60 9.49 10.07 -2.97
C TYR A 60 10.49 9.92 -1.81
N VAL A 61 9.98 9.83 -0.59
CA VAL A 61 10.79 9.64 0.61
C VAL A 61 11.75 8.46 0.41
N SER A 62 13.01 8.62 0.85
CA SER A 62 14.13 7.67 0.66
C SER A 62 14.77 7.59 -0.73
N ALA A 63 14.31 8.36 -1.71
CA ALA A 63 14.97 8.42 -3.02
C ALA A 63 16.45 8.80 -2.89
N GLN A 64 17.29 8.20 -3.74
CA GLN A 64 18.73 8.43 -3.78
C GLN A 64 19.11 8.94 -5.17
N TRP A 65 19.67 10.13 -5.24
CA TRP A 65 19.94 10.87 -6.48
C TRP A 65 21.40 11.24 -6.64
N GLU A 66 22.23 11.07 -5.61
CA GLU A 66 23.63 11.50 -5.55
C GLU A 66 24.44 10.91 -6.71
N GLN A 67 24.26 9.62 -6.99
CA GLN A 67 24.94 8.97 -8.10
C GLN A 67 24.56 9.60 -9.45
N THR A 68 23.27 9.87 -9.67
CA THR A 68 22.78 10.50 -10.90
C THR A 68 23.28 11.93 -11.04
N VAL A 69 23.21 12.73 -9.96
CA VAL A 69 23.75 14.11 -9.91
C VAL A 69 25.24 14.11 -10.25
N ASN A 70 26.01 13.20 -9.66
CA ASN A 70 27.45 13.10 -9.87
C ASN A 70 27.79 12.72 -11.32
N LEU A 71 27.12 11.71 -11.88
CA LEU A 71 27.36 11.27 -13.25
C LEU A 71 26.98 12.34 -14.28
N ILE A 72 25.81 13.00 -14.11
CA ILE A 72 25.42 14.12 -14.98
C ILE A 72 26.45 15.24 -14.88
N SER A 73 26.88 15.59 -13.66
CA SER A 73 27.87 16.65 -13.45
C SER A 73 29.23 16.32 -14.09
N GLN A 74 29.68 15.05 -14.03
CA GLN A 74 30.90 14.60 -14.69
C GLN A 74 30.80 14.72 -16.20
N ASN A 75 29.72 14.20 -16.80
CA ASN A 75 29.49 14.24 -18.24
C ASN A 75 29.41 15.68 -18.77
N LEU A 76 28.71 16.57 -18.07
CA LEU A 76 28.60 17.99 -18.45
C LEU A 76 29.94 18.73 -18.36
N LYS A 77 30.76 18.42 -17.35
CA LYS A 77 32.10 19.02 -17.21
C LYS A 77 33.07 18.57 -18.29
N LEU A 78 32.94 17.33 -18.81
CA LEU A 78 33.73 16.88 -19.96
C LEU A 78 33.47 17.74 -21.20
N GLU A 79 32.23 18.21 -21.36
CA GLU A 79 31.82 19.15 -22.43
C GLU A 79 32.02 20.63 -22.04
N SER A 80 32.86 20.90 -21.05
CA SER A 80 33.18 22.25 -20.55
C SER A 80 31.97 23.08 -20.09
N LYS A 81 30.86 22.43 -19.73
CA LYS A 81 29.69 23.12 -19.18
C LYS A 81 29.90 23.42 -17.70
N LYS A 82 29.50 24.63 -17.29
CA LYS A 82 29.45 25.00 -15.87
C LYS A 82 28.25 24.29 -15.23
N VAL A 83 28.48 23.62 -14.09
CA VAL A 83 27.45 22.91 -13.35
C VAL A 83 27.40 23.39 -11.90
N THR A 84 26.20 23.71 -11.42
CA THR A 84 25.94 24.06 -10.02
C THR A 84 24.88 23.10 -9.47
N ALA A 85 25.20 22.35 -8.41
CA ALA A 85 24.25 21.47 -7.73
C ALA A 85 23.76 22.14 -6.43
N ILE A 86 22.46 22.14 -6.18
CA ILE A 86 21.81 22.75 -5.02
C ILE A 86 21.03 21.67 -4.29
N ASN A 87 21.40 21.41 -3.03
CA ASN A 87 20.69 20.48 -2.16
C ASN A 87 19.44 21.15 -1.57
N PHE A 88 18.26 20.66 -1.93
CA PHE A 88 17.00 21.20 -1.46
C PHE A 88 16.72 20.93 0.02
N ALA A 89 17.41 19.93 0.62
CA ALA A 89 17.30 19.65 2.05
C ALA A 89 17.69 20.87 2.92
N GLU A 90 18.53 21.78 2.41
CA GLU A 90 18.93 23.00 3.11
C GLU A 90 17.79 24.01 3.31
N ILE A 91 16.68 23.87 2.55
CA ILE A 91 15.53 24.77 2.55
C ILE A 91 14.54 24.44 3.69
N PHE A 92 14.61 23.24 4.26
CA PHE A 92 13.74 22.84 5.37
C PHE A 92 13.94 23.73 6.60
N LYS A 93 12.88 23.83 7.40
CA LYS A 93 12.94 24.28 8.79
C LYS A 93 13.86 23.35 9.60
N THR A 94 14.32 23.80 10.76
CA THR A 94 15.13 22.94 11.62
C THR A 94 14.29 21.80 12.23
N SER A 95 14.95 20.71 12.65
CA SER A 95 14.28 19.59 13.32
C SER A 95 13.44 20.06 14.51
N GLU A 96 13.94 21.02 15.31
CA GLU A 96 13.26 21.52 16.50
C GLU A 96 12.00 22.30 16.15
N GLN A 97 12.03 23.09 15.07
CA GLN A 97 10.84 23.79 14.57
C GLN A 97 9.78 22.81 14.10
N LEU A 98 10.20 21.78 13.36
CA LEU A 98 9.31 20.74 12.86
C LEU A 98 8.73 19.89 14.00
N ASP A 99 9.51 19.55 15.03
CA ASP A 99 9.03 18.83 16.21
C ASP A 99 7.91 19.59 16.94
N VAL A 100 8.05 20.93 17.05
CA VAL A 100 6.99 21.78 17.61
C VAL A 100 5.74 21.75 16.73
N GLU A 101 5.89 21.88 15.41
CA GLU A 101 4.78 21.87 14.46
C GLU A 101 4.05 20.53 14.42
N PHE A 102 4.77 19.41 14.56
CA PHE A 102 4.20 18.07 14.53
C PHE A 102 3.72 17.56 15.88
N SER A 103 3.91 18.31 16.96
CA SER A 103 3.54 17.89 18.32
C SER A 103 2.06 17.48 18.46
N GLY A 104 1.16 18.13 17.71
CA GLY A 104 -0.27 17.78 17.65
C GLY A 104 -0.58 16.50 16.86
N CYS A 105 0.29 16.11 15.94
CA CYS A 105 0.17 14.89 15.13
C CYS A 105 0.86 13.69 15.79
N LEU A 106 1.91 13.93 16.58
CA LEU A 106 2.77 12.91 17.17
C LEU A 106 2.75 12.96 18.70
N GLU A 107 1.55 13.11 19.29
CA GLU A 107 1.32 13.22 20.75
C GLU A 107 2.08 12.13 21.53
N VAL A 108 2.74 12.52 22.62
CA VAL A 108 3.47 11.59 23.50
C VAL A 108 2.61 11.26 24.71
N ASP A 109 1.68 10.32 24.53
CA ASP A 109 0.77 9.85 25.58
C ASP A 109 0.89 8.32 25.74
N ARG A 110 1.67 7.90 26.74
CA ARG A 110 1.92 6.47 27.03
C ARG A 110 0.79 5.79 27.79
N GLU A 111 -0.21 6.53 28.26
CA GLU A 111 -1.41 5.93 28.83
C GLU A 111 -2.34 5.47 27.70
N LYS A 112 -2.53 6.30 26.66
CA LYS A 112 -3.31 5.94 25.48
C LYS A 112 -2.59 4.93 24.59
N ASP A 113 -1.29 5.13 24.41
CA ASP A 113 -0.44 4.37 23.49
C ASP A 113 0.92 4.07 24.13
N PRO A 114 1.04 2.93 24.84
CA PRO A 114 2.23 2.60 25.63
C PRO A 114 3.54 2.61 24.85
N VAL A 115 3.49 2.33 23.55
CA VAL A 115 4.65 2.21 22.67
C VAL A 115 4.81 3.37 21.69
N LEU A 116 3.92 4.37 21.72
CA LEU A 116 3.92 5.51 20.80
C LEU A 116 3.90 5.05 19.33
N LEU A 117 2.99 4.14 19.00
CA LEU A 117 2.75 3.63 17.65
C LEU A 117 1.83 4.55 16.82
N PHE A 118 0.84 5.18 17.44
CA PHE A 118 -0.24 5.93 16.79
C PHE A 118 0.06 7.42 16.71
N GLY A 119 -0.67 8.11 15.84
CA GLY A 119 -0.56 9.54 15.57
C GLY A 119 -1.72 10.00 14.68
N LYS A 120 -1.72 11.29 14.34
CA LYS A 120 -2.71 11.90 13.44
C LYS A 120 -2.06 12.22 12.10
N LEU A 121 -2.78 11.99 11.01
CA LEU A 121 -2.30 12.40 9.68
C LEU A 121 -2.12 13.91 9.63
N PHE A 122 -0.94 14.32 9.15
CA PHE A 122 -0.60 15.71 8.92
C PHE A 122 -1.31 16.21 7.66
N GLU A 123 -2.14 17.23 7.83
CA GLU A 123 -2.95 17.76 6.75
C GLU A 123 -2.19 18.70 5.81
N GLY A 124 -1.00 19.17 6.22
CA GLY A 124 -0.15 20.07 5.43
C GLY A 124 0.54 19.43 4.22
N THR A 125 1.46 20.19 3.65
CA THR A 125 2.20 19.97 2.40
C THR A 125 3.70 20.19 2.60
N TYR A 126 4.52 19.99 1.57
CA TYR A 126 5.95 20.31 1.67
C TYR A 126 6.19 21.77 2.03
N GLU A 127 5.38 22.69 1.50
CA GLU A 127 5.48 24.13 1.78
C GLU A 127 5.45 24.43 3.29
N ASP A 128 4.68 23.66 4.07
CA ASP A 128 4.59 23.81 5.52
C ASP A 128 5.87 23.33 6.24
N LEU A 129 6.69 22.48 5.62
CA LEU A 129 7.95 21.97 6.19
C LEU A 129 9.16 22.88 5.88
N LEU A 130 8.99 23.87 5.01
CA LEU A 130 10.07 24.68 4.46
C LEU A 130 10.17 26.06 5.11
N ASP A 131 11.37 26.62 5.13
CA ASP A 131 11.61 27.99 5.58
C ASP A 131 11.30 28.99 4.46
N ASN A 132 10.32 29.87 4.69
CA ASN A 132 9.87 30.86 3.70
C ASN A 132 10.97 31.81 3.21
N HIS A 133 11.90 32.23 4.08
CA HIS A 133 13.02 33.07 3.66
C HIS A 133 13.98 32.32 2.76
N LYS A 134 14.23 31.04 3.05
CA LYS A 134 15.07 30.18 2.19
C LYS A 134 14.39 29.89 0.84
N ILE A 135 13.08 29.67 0.82
CA ILE A 135 12.30 29.54 -0.42
C ILE A 135 12.47 30.78 -1.29
N ASP A 136 12.22 31.97 -0.74
CA ASP A 136 12.32 33.24 -1.47
C ASP A 136 13.73 33.49 -2.01
N ASN A 137 14.75 33.17 -1.20
CA ASN A 137 16.15 33.30 -1.61
C ASN A 137 16.51 32.34 -2.75
N LEU A 138 16.10 31.08 -2.66
CA LEU A 138 16.32 30.11 -3.74
C LEU A 138 15.59 30.55 -5.01
N LYS A 139 14.33 30.97 -4.90
CA LYS A 139 13.53 31.44 -6.04
C LYS A 139 14.22 32.61 -6.76
N LYS A 140 14.61 33.65 -6.02
CA LYS A 140 15.35 34.80 -6.57
C LYS A 140 16.65 34.36 -7.24
N LYS A 141 17.39 33.42 -6.64
CA LYS A 141 18.63 32.88 -7.21
C LYS A 141 18.37 32.19 -8.56
N LEU A 142 17.33 31.36 -8.66
CA LEU A 142 16.97 30.66 -9.90
C LEU A 142 16.46 31.64 -10.98
N GLU A 143 15.65 32.62 -10.62
CA GLU A 143 15.20 33.70 -11.53
C GLU A 143 16.37 34.54 -12.07
N GLN A 144 17.34 34.87 -11.22
CA GLN A 144 18.57 35.56 -11.64
C GLN A 144 19.40 34.70 -12.60
N VAL A 145 19.46 33.39 -12.40
CA VAL A 145 20.17 32.50 -13.32
C VAL A 145 19.47 32.47 -14.67
N LYS A 146 18.13 32.41 -14.69
CA LYS A 146 17.34 32.45 -15.93
C LYS A 146 17.48 33.75 -16.71
N SER A 147 17.70 34.88 -16.03
CA SER A 147 17.81 36.20 -16.67
C SER A 147 19.24 36.61 -17.06
N ARG A 148 20.29 35.94 -16.55
CA ARG A 148 21.69 36.22 -16.91
C ARG A 148 22.00 35.82 -18.36
N ASN A 149 22.76 36.66 -19.07
CA ASN A 149 23.24 36.38 -20.43
C ASN A 149 23.99 35.04 -20.52
N ASN A 150 23.28 34.07 -21.11
CA ASN A 150 23.64 32.88 -21.88
C ASN A 150 25.12 32.47 -21.91
N LYS A 151 25.52 31.72 -20.86
CA LYS A 151 26.78 30.97 -20.82
C LYS A 151 26.56 29.45 -20.85
N GLY A 152 25.31 28.98 -21.03
CA GLY A 152 24.98 27.56 -21.01
C GLY A 152 25.30 26.86 -19.68
N GLU A 153 25.11 27.54 -18.54
CA GLU A 153 25.24 26.92 -17.21
C GLU A 153 24.07 25.97 -16.95
N VAL A 154 24.36 24.83 -16.31
CA VAL A 154 23.35 23.87 -15.85
C VAL A 154 23.27 23.93 -14.33
N ILE A 155 22.07 24.20 -13.81
CA ILE A 155 21.75 24.10 -12.38
C ILE A 155 20.97 22.81 -12.14
N ILE A 156 21.40 22.03 -11.15
CA ILE A 156 20.72 20.83 -10.70
C ILE A 156 20.19 21.11 -9.29
N VAL A 157 18.87 21.24 -9.12
CA VAL A 157 18.23 21.31 -7.80
C VAL A 157 17.75 19.90 -7.47
N TYR A 158 18.18 19.34 -6.34
CA TYR A 158 17.86 17.96 -5.99
C TYR A 158 17.43 17.84 -4.53
N GLY A 159 16.46 16.96 -4.27
CA GLY A 159 15.95 16.69 -2.94
C GLY A 159 14.42 16.68 -2.88
N CYS A 160 13.88 15.96 -1.91
CA CYS A 160 12.44 15.83 -1.68
C CYS A 160 11.76 17.20 -1.56
N GLY A 161 10.72 17.43 -2.38
CA GLY A 161 9.94 18.66 -2.35
C GLY A 161 10.46 19.77 -3.26
N CYS A 162 11.56 19.56 -4.00
CA CYS A 162 12.09 20.62 -4.85
C CYS A 162 11.15 21.01 -6.00
N ALA A 163 10.23 20.13 -6.42
CA ALA A 163 9.24 20.39 -7.46
C ALA A 163 7.88 20.89 -6.92
N ILE A 164 7.85 21.54 -5.75
CA ILE A 164 6.65 22.29 -5.31
C ILE A 164 6.28 23.40 -6.31
N LYS A 165 5.01 23.82 -6.31
CA LYS A 165 4.40 24.63 -7.38
C LYS A 165 5.18 25.90 -7.72
N ILE A 166 5.75 26.56 -6.72
CA ILE A 166 6.45 27.86 -6.89
C ILE A 166 7.71 27.76 -7.75
N PHE A 167 8.39 26.60 -7.78
CA PHE A 167 9.65 26.43 -8.53
C PHE A 167 9.45 25.87 -9.94
N ARG A 168 8.34 25.17 -10.21
CA ARG A 168 8.10 24.50 -11.51
C ARG A 168 8.28 25.41 -12.74
N PRO A 169 7.78 26.66 -12.77
CA PRO A 169 7.97 27.54 -13.92
C PRO A 169 9.43 27.90 -14.22
N LEU A 170 10.34 27.69 -13.25
CA LEU A 170 11.76 27.97 -13.39
C LEU A 170 12.54 26.76 -13.92
N TYR A 171 11.96 25.56 -13.88
CA TYR A 171 12.60 24.33 -14.31
C TYR A 171 12.38 24.05 -15.80
N ASP A 172 13.43 23.59 -16.46
CA ASP A 172 13.38 23.12 -17.85
C ASP A 172 12.99 21.65 -17.96
N TYR A 173 13.31 20.88 -16.91
CA TYR A 173 13.02 19.47 -16.78
C TYR A 173 12.83 19.10 -15.30
N ILE A 174 11.82 18.27 -15.03
CA ILE A 174 11.54 17.70 -13.72
C ILE A 174 11.65 16.18 -13.81
N LEU A 175 12.60 15.63 -13.06
CA LEU A 175 12.80 14.21 -12.83
C LEU A 175 12.19 13.85 -11.49
N TYR A 176 11.46 12.73 -11.44
CA TYR A 176 10.84 12.23 -10.23
C TYR A 176 11.30 10.81 -9.90
N PHE A 177 12.07 10.66 -8.83
CA PHE A 177 12.57 9.38 -8.32
C PHE A 177 11.53 8.75 -7.39
N ASP A 178 10.80 7.75 -7.88
CA ASP A 178 9.81 7.04 -7.07
C ASP A 178 10.42 5.76 -6.49
N VAL A 179 9.99 5.40 -5.29
CA VAL A 179 10.50 4.27 -4.52
C VAL A 179 9.33 3.46 -3.99
N THR A 180 9.38 2.13 -4.12
CA THR A 180 8.31 1.27 -3.62
C THR A 180 8.22 1.31 -2.10
N PRO A 181 7.02 1.19 -1.50
CA PRO A 181 6.85 1.27 -0.05
C PRO A 181 7.72 0.26 0.70
N LYS A 182 7.82 -0.97 0.19
CA LYS A 182 8.72 -1.98 0.73
C LYS A 182 10.17 -1.47 0.78
N LYS A 183 10.67 -0.90 -0.32
CA LYS A 183 12.06 -0.46 -0.39
C LYS A 183 12.32 0.73 0.53
N VAL A 184 11.36 1.64 0.70
CA VAL A 184 11.44 2.73 1.69
C VAL A 184 11.69 2.18 3.10
N ILE A 185 10.92 1.17 3.52
CA ILE A 185 11.04 0.58 4.86
C ILE A 185 12.36 -0.18 5.03
N LEU A 186 12.80 -0.95 4.02
CA LEU A 186 14.09 -1.63 4.05
C LEU A 186 15.26 -0.63 4.13
N ARG A 187 15.16 0.48 3.40
CA ARG A 187 16.17 1.55 3.45
C ARG A 187 16.21 2.20 4.84
N ALA A 188 15.06 2.41 5.47
CA ALA A 188 14.95 3.02 6.79
C ALA A 188 15.62 2.14 7.85
N ARG A 189 15.33 0.84 7.83
CA ARG A 189 15.92 -0.16 8.74
C ARG A 189 17.43 -0.29 8.60
N ASN A 190 17.94 -0.14 7.37
CA ASN A 190 19.36 -0.18 7.09
C ASN A 190 20.06 1.19 7.28
N GLY A 191 19.35 2.21 7.77
CA GLY A 191 19.94 3.51 8.12
C GLY A 191 20.34 4.37 6.93
N PHE A 192 19.70 4.22 5.77
CA PHE A 192 20.08 4.94 4.55
C PHE A 192 19.63 6.40 4.49
N PHE A 193 18.66 6.83 5.31
CA PHE A 193 18.11 8.19 5.25
C PHE A 193 17.39 8.60 6.55
N PRO A 194 17.36 9.91 6.90
CA PRO A 194 16.59 10.45 8.02
C PRO A 194 15.16 10.88 7.61
N ASN A 195 14.38 11.37 8.56
CA ASN A 195 13.10 12.04 8.27
C ASN A 195 13.31 13.38 7.55
N LEU A 196 12.27 13.90 6.88
CA LEU A 196 12.35 15.19 6.17
C LEU A 196 12.73 16.33 7.13
N GLY A 197 13.78 17.11 6.79
CA GLY A 197 14.27 18.21 7.64
C GLY A 197 15.20 17.79 8.78
N ASP A 198 15.35 16.49 9.06
CA ASP A 198 16.29 16.01 10.07
C ASP A 198 17.70 15.84 9.46
N SER A 199 18.74 16.18 10.21
CA SER A 199 20.14 15.97 9.81
C SER A 199 20.69 14.62 10.22
N VAL A 200 20.07 13.96 11.21
CA VAL A 200 20.47 12.66 11.77
C VAL A 200 19.23 11.77 11.89
N PRO A 201 19.30 10.47 11.55
CA PRO A 201 18.16 9.59 11.66
C PRO A 201 17.76 9.36 13.12
N ARG A 202 16.44 9.33 13.36
CA ARG A 202 15.82 8.99 14.65
C ARG A 202 15.88 7.47 14.90
N PRO A 203 15.65 7.02 16.15
CA PRO A 203 15.38 5.61 16.42
C PRO A 203 14.29 5.05 15.49
N ILE A 204 14.49 3.84 14.96
CA ILE A 204 13.67 3.29 13.87
C ILE A 204 12.15 3.36 14.12
N LYS A 205 11.69 3.11 15.35
CA LYS A 205 10.26 3.17 15.70
C LYS A 205 9.71 4.60 15.60
N GLU A 206 10.47 5.60 16.05
CA GLU A 206 10.09 7.01 15.96
C GLU A 206 10.14 7.50 14.51
N LEU A 207 11.19 7.12 13.78
CA LEU A 207 11.37 7.47 12.38
C LEU A 207 10.20 6.97 11.52
N LEU A 208 9.81 5.71 11.68
CA LEU A 208 8.69 5.12 10.94
C LEU A 208 7.33 5.68 11.39
N ARG A 209 7.15 6.00 12.69
CA ARG A 209 5.95 6.67 13.19
C ARG A 209 5.79 8.04 12.50
N ARG A 210 6.84 8.86 12.49
CA ARG A 210 6.82 10.16 11.83
C ARG A 210 6.62 10.03 10.31
N PHE A 211 7.23 9.03 9.67
CA PHE A 211 6.98 8.78 8.24
C PHE A 211 5.51 8.53 7.94
N TYR A 212 4.88 7.62 8.68
CA TYR A 212 3.48 7.26 8.44
C TYR A 212 2.56 8.48 8.54
N TYR A 213 2.72 9.27 9.61
CA TYR A 213 1.79 10.35 9.91
C TYR A 213 2.11 11.69 9.23
N VAL A 214 3.35 11.89 8.75
CA VAL A 214 3.80 13.18 8.23
C VAL A 214 4.46 13.04 6.86
N ASP A 215 5.63 12.41 6.80
CA ASP A 215 6.49 12.54 5.63
C ASP A 215 5.91 11.80 4.40
N PHE A 216 5.27 10.64 4.60
CA PHE A 216 4.61 9.90 3.52
C PHE A 216 3.38 10.64 3.00
N GLU A 217 2.63 11.31 3.89
CA GLU A 217 1.46 12.10 3.54
C GLU A 217 1.84 13.29 2.65
N VAL A 218 2.83 14.09 3.06
CA VAL A 218 3.28 15.25 2.26
C VAL A 218 3.90 14.80 0.92
N ALA A 219 4.65 13.69 0.92
CA ALA A 219 5.24 13.13 -0.29
C ALA A 219 4.19 12.58 -1.26
N ALA A 220 3.17 11.89 -0.76
CA ALA A 220 2.08 11.36 -1.55
C ALA A 220 1.25 12.48 -2.19
N LYS A 221 0.95 13.55 -1.45
CA LYS A 221 0.24 14.74 -1.96
C LYS A 221 1.01 15.41 -3.10
N LEU A 222 2.33 15.64 -2.93
CA LEU A 222 3.14 16.24 -3.99
C LEU A 222 3.23 15.32 -5.21
N ARG A 223 3.47 14.02 -5.03
CA ARG A 223 3.48 13.05 -6.13
C ARG A 223 2.18 13.11 -6.93
N TRP A 224 1.05 13.15 -6.24
CA TRP A 224 -0.26 13.21 -6.90
C TRP A 224 -0.44 14.48 -7.71
N ASP A 225 -0.07 15.63 -7.14
CA ASP A 225 -0.16 16.91 -7.80
C ASP A 225 0.77 16.97 -9.04
N LEU A 226 1.98 16.43 -8.94
CA LEU A 226 2.90 16.31 -10.08
C LEU A 226 2.32 15.44 -11.21
N ILE A 227 1.71 14.30 -10.87
CA ILE A 227 1.09 13.39 -11.84
C ILE A 227 -0.13 14.04 -12.52
N ARG A 228 -1.06 14.61 -11.74
CA ARG A 228 -2.30 15.20 -12.27
C ARG A 228 -2.07 16.41 -13.16
N ASN A 229 -1.02 17.18 -12.90
CA ASN A 229 -0.64 18.35 -13.70
C ASN A 229 0.35 18.01 -14.81
N ASN A 230 0.66 16.73 -15.05
CA ASN A 230 1.65 16.30 -16.03
C ASN A 230 2.99 17.06 -15.88
N ALA A 231 3.44 17.28 -14.65
CA ALA A 231 4.63 18.09 -14.37
C ALA A 231 5.94 17.27 -14.50
N ILE A 232 5.88 15.95 -14.36
CA ILE A 232 7.05 15.06 -14.42
C ILE A 232 7.44 14.86 -15.88
N ASP A 233 8.63 15.27 -16.31
CA ASP A 233 9.13 15.01 -17.66
C ASP A 233 9.70 13.59 -17.76
N TYR A 234 10.38 13.15 -16.71
CA TYR A 234 10.93 11.81 -16.59
C TYR A 234 10.63 11.21 -15.22
N TYR A 235 9.91 10.11 -15.21
CA TYR A 235 9.71 9.30 -14.03
C TYR A 235 10.86 8.30 -13.92
N ILE A 236 11.34 8.06 -12.70
CA ILE A 236 12.47 7.16 -12.45
C ILE A 236 12.02 6.11 -11.43
N ALA A 237 11.93 4.86 -11.88
CA ALA A 237 11.83 3.74 -10.95
C ALA A 237 13.20 3.56 -10.28
N SER A 238 13.27 3.82 -8.98
CA SER A 238 14.54 4.10 -8.27
C SER A 238 14.83 3.22 -7.06
N ASP A 239 14.22 2.03 -6.99
CA ASP A 239 14.44 1.07 -5.91
C ASP A 239 15.90 0.61 -5.80
N ASP A 240 16.58 0.43 -6.93
CA ASP A 240 18.02 0.16 -7.03
C ASP A 240 18.74 1.39 -7.63
N PRO A 241 19.48 2.18 -6.82
CA PRO A 241 20.21 3.36 -7.31
C PRO A 241 21.25 3.03 -8.38
N GLY A 242 21.75 1.79 -8.42
CA GLY A 242 22.70 1.33 -9.44
C GLY A 242 22.05 0.88 -10.74
N LYS A 243 20.73 0.70 -10.76
CA LYS A 243 19.96 0.17 -11.90
C LYS A 243 18.64 0.91 -12.11
N ILE A 244 18.67 2.24 -11.97
CA ILE A 244 17.45 3.05 -12.18
C ILE A 244 16.91 2.86 -13.59
N GLN A 245 15.61 3.07 -13.75
CA GLN A 245 14.94 3.06 -15.05
C GLN A 245 14.33 4.43 -15.30
N LEU A 246 14.85 5.13 -16.30
CA LEU A 246 14.37 6.44 -16.73
C LEU A 246 13.25 6.27 -17.76
N ILE A 247 12.07 6.80 -17.44
CA ILE A 247 10.83 6.62 -18.20
C ILE A 247 10.30 8.00 -18.58
N PRO A 248 10.31 8.39 -19.88
CA PRO A 248 9.68 9.64 -20.33
C PRO A 248 8.19 9.68 -20.01
N ARG A 249 7.62 10.89 -19.79
CA ARG A 249 6.20 11.09 -19.48
C ARG A 249 5.24 10.35 -20.41
N GLU A 250 5.49 10.40 -21.71
CA GLU A 250 4.63 9.75 -22.70
C GLU A 250 4.68 8.22 -22.58
N ALA A 251 5.87 7.68 -22.32
CA ALA A 251 6.04 6.25 -22.08
C ALA A 251 5.32 5.82 -20.79
N LEU A 252 5.47 6.59 -19.71
CA LEU A 252 4.77 6.34 -18.45
C LEU A 252 3.26 6.32 -18.66
N SER A 253 2.71 7.34 -19.34
CA SER A 253 1.27 7.42 -19.61
C SER A 253 0.81 6.25 -20.49
N SER A 254 1.56 5.91 -21.55
CA SER A 254 1.28 4.76 -22.41
C SER A 254 1.26 3.43 -21.62
N ILE A 255 2.23 3.22 -20.73
CA ILE A 255 2.32 2.02 -19.88
C ILE A 255 1.12 1.93 -18.94
N MET A 256 0.84 2.99 -18.18
CA MET A 256 -0.23 2.99 -17.18
C MET A 256 -1.61 2.85 -17.84
N SER A 257 -1.86 3.54 -18.95
CA SER A 257 -3.13 3.45 -19.68
C SER A 257 -3.33 2.10 -20.40
N ALA A 258 -2.25 1.38 -20.72
CA ALA A 258 -2.33 0.00 -21.20
C ALA A 258 -2.61 -0.98 -20.06
N LEU A 259 -1.97 -0.79 -18.90
CA LEU A 259 -2.16 -1.63 -17.72
C LEU A 259 -3.59 -1.53 -17.16
N VAL A 260 -4.21 -0.35 -17.12
CA VAL A 260 -5.57 -0.18 -16.56
C VAL A 260 -6.68 -0.82 -17.40
N LYS A 261 -6.38 -1.43 -18.55
CA LYS A 261 -7.36 -2.16 -19.37
C LYS A 261 -7.27 -3.68 -19.16
N TYR A 262 -6.32 -4.13 -18.34
CA TYR A 262 -5.87 -5.50 -18.23
C TYR A 262 -6.16 -6.05 -16.82
N PRO A 263 -6.54 -7.33 -16.64
CA PRO A 263 -6.65 -7.93 -15.31
C PRO A 263 -5.24 -8.00 -14.70
N MET A 264 -5.00 -7.42 -13.52
CA MET A 264 -3.63 -7.24 -13.03
C MET A 264 -3.41 -7.77 -11.61
N GLN A 265 -2.18 -8.12 -11.29
CA GLN A 265 -1.75 -8.53 -9.95
C GLN A 265 -0.72 -7.55 -9.38
N CYS A 266 -0.84 -7.24 -8.10
CA CYS A 266 0.17 -6.53 -7.34
C CYS A 266 1.26 -7.51 -6.88
N LYS A 267 2.51 -7.04 -6.84
CA LYS A 267 3.63 -7.83 -6.33
C LYS A 267 3.51 -7.93 -4.80
N PRO A 268 3.39 -9.16 -4.26
CA PRO A 268 3.13 -9.35 -2.84
C PRO A 268 4.32 -8.97 -1.97
N VAL A 269 4.02 -8.58 -0.74
CA VAL A 269 5.02 -8.35 0.31
C VAL A 269 4.83 -9.35 1.44
N TYR A 270 5.90 -10.03 1.84
CA TYR A 270 5.87 -11.08 2.85
C TYR A 270 6.41 -10.58 4.18
N LEU A 271 5.76 -10.95 5.27
CA LEU A 271 6.19 -10.57 6.62
C LEU A 271 6.31 -11.80 7.51
N GLU A 272 7.39 -11.84 8.29
CA GLU A 272 7.52 -12.74 9.42
C GLU A 272 6.68 -12.22 10.60
N GLY A 273 6.27 -13.12 11.48
CA GLY A 273 5.55 -12.74 12.70
C GLY A 273 5.63 -13.79 13.79
N VAL A 274 5.33 -13.37 15.02
CA VAL A 274 5.41 -14.23 16.22
C VAL A 274 4.46 -15.42 16.20
N TRP A 275 3.40 -15.31 15.40
CA TRP A 275 2.36 -16.32 15.20
C TRP A 275 2.38 -16.90 13.78
N GLY A 276 3.38 -16.56 12.96
CA GLY A 276 3.39 -16.94 11.54
C GLY A 276 3.47 -18.44 11.31
N GLY A 277 2.77 -18.88 10.28
CA GLY A 277 2.66 -20.25 9.84
C GLY A 277 3.68 -20.63 8.76
N GLN A 278 3.42 -21.77 8.13
CA GLN A 278 4.33 -22.39 7.16
C GLN A 278 3.64 -22.77 5.84
N TYR A 279 2.34 -22.49 5.70
CA TYR A 279 1.59 -22.91 4.53
C TYR A 279 2.04 -22.15 3.29
N ILE A 280 1.96 -20.82 3.31
CA ILE A 280 2.31 -20.00 2.16
C ILE A 280 3.81 -20.02 1.91
N LYS A 281 4.61 -20.09 2.98
CA LYS A 281 6.07 -20.25 2.87
C LYS A 281 6.43 -21.45 1.98
N LYS A 282 5.77 -22.60 2.20
CA LYS A 282 5.99 -23.81 1.39
C LYS A 282 5.37 -23.68 0.00
N LEU A 283 4.11 -23.26 -0.08
CA LEU A 283 3.36 -23.18 -1.33
C LEU A 283 4.03 -22.28 -2.36
N ARG A 284 4.48 -21.08 -1.94
CA ARG A 284 5.11 -20.08 -2.81
C ARG A 284 6.65 -20.22 -2.86
N ASN A 285 7.22 -21.29 -2.31
CA ASN A 285 8.67 -21.52 -2.26
C ASN A 285 9.47 -20.31 -1.72
N LEU A 286 8.97 -19.69 -0.64
CA LEU A 286 9.61 -18.54 -0.03
C LEU A 286 11.00 -18.91 0.54
N PRO A 287 11.90 -17.93 0.74
CA PRO A 287 13.28 -18.19 1.16
C PRO A 287 13.38 -19.12 2.37
N VAL A 288 14.30 -20.09 2.28
CA VAL A 288 14.50 -21.12 3.33
C VAL A 288 14.81 -20.47 4.68
N ASN A 289 15.57 -19.38 4.67
CA ASN A 289 15.97 -18.58 5.82
C ASN A 289 14.88 -17.66 6.39
N MET A 290 13.73 -17.49 5.72
CA MET A 290 12.57 -16.82 6.31
C MET A 290 11.99 -17.73 7.40
N ARG A 291 11.87 -17.27 8.64
CA ARG A 291 11.48 -18.08 9.81
C ARG A 291 10.09 -18.71 9.61
N ASN A 292 9.14 -17.89 9.22
CA ASN A 292 7.75 -18.22 8.97
C ASN A 292 7.13 -17.17 8.05
N CYS A 293 5.90 -17.36 7.63
CA CYS A 293 5.13 -16.31 6.97
C CYS A 293 3.88 -16.06 7.81
N ALA A 294 3.77 -14.88 8.42
CA ALA A 294 2.59 -14.49 9.18
C ALA A 294 1.60 -13.78 8.28
N TRP A 295 2.10 -12.82 7.50
CA TRP A 295 1.31 -12.07 6.57
C TRP A 295 1.86 -12.15 5.16
N VAL A 296 0.94 -12.17 4.21
CA VAL A 296 1.21 -11.84 2.81
C VAL A 296 0.33 -10.68 2.42
N PHE A 297 0.94 -9.55 2.13
CA PHE A 297 0.26 -8.36 1.63
C PHE A 297 0.25 -8.44 0.12
N ASP A 298 -0.77 -9.08 -0.44
CA ASP A 298 -0.96 -9.20 -1.89
C ASP A 298 -1.59 -7.93 -2.47
N LEU A 299 -2.48 -7.26 -1.73
CA LEU A 299 -3.10 -6.00 -2.13
C LEU A 299 -3.35 -5.12 -0.91
N ILE A 300 -2.30 -4.57 -0.31
CA ILE A 300 -2.44 -3.45 0.63
C ILE A 300 -2.03 -2.17 -0.14
N PRO A 301 -2.99 -1.36 -0.63
CA PRO A 301 -2.74 -0.32 -1.63
C PRO A 301 -1.56 0.63 -1.40
N LEU A 302 -1.26 0.96 -0.15
CA LEU A 302 -0.18 1.88 0.21
C LEU A 302 1.16 1.17 0.48
N GLU A 303 1.21 -0.17 0.45
CA GLU A 303 2.37 -0.96 0.84
C GLU A 303 2.90 -1.88 -0.29
N VAL A 304 2.07 -2.14 -1.32
CA VAL A 304 2.42 -3.01 -2.45
C VAL A 304 2.83 -2.21 -3.70
N SER A 305 3.44 -2.92 -4.65
CA SER A 305 3.85 -2.41 -5.95
C SER A 305 3.22 -3.21 -7.09
N ILE A 306 3.40 -2.74 -8.32
CA ILE A 306 3.05 -3.44 -9.55
C ILE A 306 4.30 -3.55 -10.43
N VAL A 307 4.51 -4.71 -11.04
CA VAL A 307 5.60 -4.94 -12.00
C VAL A 307 5.02 -5.09 -13.40
N VAL A 308 5.58 -4.36 -14.35
CA VAL A 308 5.19 -4.35 -15.76
C VAL A 308 6.37 -4.76 -16.63
N GLU A 309 6.13 -5.70 -17.55
CA GLU A 309 7.08 -6.06 -18.59
C GLU A 309 7.07 -5.02 -19.72
N ALA A 310 8.24 -4.44 -20.02
CA ALA A 310 8.44 -3.48 -21.10
C ALA A 310 9.66 -3.88 -21.93
N GLY A 311 9.45 -4.74 -22.93
CA GLY A 311 10.54 -5.37 -23.68
C GLY A 311 11.38 -6.25 -22.75
N SER A 312 12.70 -6.01 -22.70
CA SER A 312 13.60 -6.72 -21.77
C SER A 312 13.58 -6.15 -20.35
N ASN A 313 12.90 -5.02 -20.12
CA ASN A 313 12.88 -4.35 -18.82
C ASN A 313 11.68 -4.80 -17.98
N LYS A 314 11.87 -4.85 -16.66
CA LYS A 314 10.78 -4.99 -15.68
C LYS A 314 10.69 -3.69 -14.90
N LEU A 315 9.60 -2.96 -15.08
CA LEU A 315 9.36 -1.67 -14.47
C LEU A 315 8.50 -1.86 -13.23
N GLU A 316 8.94 -1.34 -12.09
CA GLU A 316 8.21 -1.46 -10.84
C GLU A 316 7.73 -0.10 -10.36
N PHE A 317 6.45 -0.02 -10.02
CA PHE A 317 5.80 1.21 -9.57
C PHE A 317 5.08 0.95 -8.25
N PRO A 318 5.07 1.89 -7.29
CA PRO A 318 4.12 1.82 -6.18
C PRO A 318 2.70 1.70 -6.73
N PHE A 319 1.88 0.79 -6.18
CA PHE A 319 0.51 0.63 -6.65
C PHE A 319 -0.28 1.93 -6.50
N PHE A 320 -0.05 2.67 -5.41
CA PHE A 320 -0.69 3.97 -5.21
C PHE A 320 -0.30 5.01 -6.27
N THR A 321 0.92 4.98 -6.83
CA THR A 321 1.30 5.85 -7.98
C THR A 321 0.42 5.55 -9.20
N PHE A 322 0.14 4.27 -9.45
CA PHE A 322 -0.76 3.86 -10.52
C PHE A 322 -2.22 4.27 -10.24
N VAL A 323 -2.71 4.10 -9.02
CA VAL A 323 -4.04 4.60 -8.60
C VAL A 323 -4.13 6.13 -8.77
N GLN A 324 -3.07 6.87 -8.42
CA GLN A 324 -3.02 8.32 -8.56
C GLN A 324 -3.12 8.78 -10.03
N LYS A 325 -2.58 7.98 -10.97
CA LYS A 325 -2.60 8.25 -12.42
C LYS A 325 -3.91 7.80 -13.08
N GLU A 326 -4.38 6.58 -12.78
CA GLU A 326 -5.44 5.88 -13.53
C GLU A 326 -6.69 5.57 -12.69
N GLY A 327 -6.85 6.18 -11.51
CA GLY A 327 -7.88 5.81 -10.53
C GLY A 327 -9.32 5.80 -11.05
N ILE A 328 -9.67 6.68 -11.99
CA ILE A 328 -11.03 6.71 -12.59
C ILE A 328 -11.28 5.46 -13.43
N GLU A 329 -10.34 5.10 -14.30
CA GLU A 329 -10.45 3.93 -15.17
C GLU A 329 -10.33 2.62 -14.38
N LEU A 330 -9.51 2.65 -13.32
CA LEU A 330 -9.31 1.52 -12.42
C LEU A 330 -10.55 1.26 -11.57
N MET A 331 -11.09 2.28 -10.90
CA MET A 331 -12.07 2.09 -9.81
C MET A 331 -13.49 2.59 -10.14
N GLY A 332 -13.63 3.42 -11.16
CA GLY A 332 -14.86 4.15 -11.47
C GLY A 332 -14.96 5.52 -10.77
N LYS A 333 -15.62 6.49 -11.42
CA LYS A 333 -15.70 7.89 -10.97
C LYS A 333 -16.30 8.05 -9.57
N ASP A 334 -17.36 7.31 -9.27
CA ASP A 334 -18.05 7.39 -7.99
C ASP A 334 -17.20 6.85 -6.84
N CYS A 335 -16.43 5.79 -7.09
CA CYS A 335 -15.47 5.26 -6.13
C CYS A 335 -14.35 6.27 -5.84
N VAL A 336 -13.74 6.83 -6.90
CA VAL A 336 -12.71 7.87 -6.75
C VAL A 336 -13.23 9.05 -5.94
N LYS A 337 -14.44 9.52 -6.23
CA LYS A 337 -15.05 10.65 -5.51
C LYS A 337 -15.29 10.32 -4.04
N LYS A 338 -15.90 9.16 -3.75
CA LYS A 338 -16.24 8.77 -2.37
C LYS A 338 -15.00 8.65 -1.49
N PHE A 339 -13.96 8.00 -1.98
CA PHE A 339 -12.80 7.63 -1.17
C PHE A 339 -11.60 8.56 -1.39
N GLY A 340 -11.83 9.77 -1.90
CA GLY A 340 -10.77 10.77 -2.12
C GLY A 340 -9.68 10.34 -3.09
N GLY A 341 -9.93 9.31 -3.91
CA GLY A 341 -8.97 8.69 -4.83
C GLY A 341 -8.08 7.61 -4.21
N TYR A 342 -8.32 7.20 -2.96
CA TYR A 342 -7.73 6.00 -2.38
C TYR A 342 -8.44 4.73 -2.90
N PHE A 343 -7.69 3.64 -3.03
CA PHE A 343 -8.26 2.34 -3.36
C PHE A 343 -8.94 1.75 -2.12
N PRO A 344 -10.25 1.44 -2.15
CA PRO A 344 -11.04 1.28 -0.92
C PRO A 344 -11.06 -0.14 -0.36
N LEU A 345 -10.20 -1.03 -0.85
CA LEU A 345 -10.14 -2.40 -0.37
C LEU A 345 -8.70 -2.84 -0.21
N ARG A 346 -8.48 -3.70 0.78
CA ARG A 346 -7.18 -4.31 1.03
C ARG A 346 -7.32 -5.82 1.19
N PHE A 347 -6.33 -6.57 0.74
CA PHE A 347 -6.30 -8.02 0.80
C PHE A 347 -4.94 -8.50 1.30
N ASN A 348 -5.00 -9.39 2.28
CA ASN A 348 -3.85 -10.11 2.79
C ASN A 348 -4.22 -11.54 3.12
N TYR A 349 -3.21 -12.39 3.18
CA TYR A 349 -3.33 -13.68 3.83
C TYR A 349 -2.74 -13.63 5.23
N ASP A 350 -3.51 -14.11 6.19
CA ASP A 350 -3.03 -14.46 7.52
C ASP A 350 -2.75 -15.95 7.57
N ASP A 351 -1.48 -16.31 7.67
CA ASP A 351 -1.04 -17.70 7.76
C ASP A 351 -0.69 -18.02 9.22
N THR A 352 -1.57 -18.76 9.89
CA THR A 352 -1.34 -19.36 11.21
C THR A 352 -1.19 -20.89 11.11
N TRP A 353 -1.00 -21.43 9.91
CA TRP A 353 -0.93 -22.86 9.68
C TRP A 353 0.32 -23.46 10.32
N HIS A 354 0.12 -24.40 11.25
CA HIS A 354 1.19 -25.00 12.06
C HIS A 354 2.03 -23.93 12.80
N SER A 355 1.43 -22.79 13.13
CA SER A 355 2.11 -21.77 13.91
C SER A 355 2.31 -22.17 15.38
N SER A 356 3.00 -21.31 16.13
CA SER A 356 3.17 -21.41 17.58
C SER A 356 1.94 -20.96 18.38
N GLY A 357 0.96 -20.28 17.76
CA GLY A 357 -0.20 -19.76 18.45
C GLY A 357 -1.11 -18.89 17.58
N ASN A 358 -2.13 -18.30 18.21
CA ASN A 358 -3.12 -17.45 17.56
C ASN A 358 -2.56 -16.06 17.21
N MET A 359 -3.24 -15.32 16.36
CA MET A 359 -3.13 -13.86 16.34
C MET A 359 -3.56 -13.26 17.69
N SER A 360 -3.24 -11.99 17.93
CA SER A 360 -3.73 -11.30 19.13
C SER A 360 -5.27 -11.27 19.15
N ILE A 361 -5.86 -11.31 20.34
CA ILE A 361 -7.25 -10.88 20.52
C ILE A 361 -7.27 -9.37 20.31
N GLN A 362 -8.04 -8.89 19.35
CA GLN A 362 -7.95 -7.50 18.90
C GLN A 362 -9.32 -6.92 18.54
N VAL A 363 -9.36 -5.59 18.45
CA VAL A 363 -10.51 -4.82 18.02
C VAL A 363 -10.04 -3.60 17.21
N HIS A 364 -10.86 -3.18 16.25
CA HIS A 364 -10.60 -2.03 15.38
C HIS A 364 -11.59 -0.90 15.62
N SER A 365 -11.15 0.33 15.35
CA SER A 365 -11.95 1.55 15.42
C SER A 365 -12.78 1.76 14.15
N GLY A 366 -13.98 2.32 14.35
CA GLY A 366 -14.85 2.77 13.26
C GLY A 366 -14.53 4.19 12.79
N HIS A 367 -15.21 4.61 11.72
CA HIS A 367 -15.04 5.91 11.05
C HIS A 367 -14.98 7.11 12.02
N ASP A 368 -16.03 7.33 12.81
CA ASP A 368 -16.12 8.52 13.70
C ASP A 368 -14.97 8.56 14.70
N TYR A 369 -14.48 7.40 15.16
CA TYR A 369 -13.34 7.34 16.05
C TYR A 369 -12.03 7.70 15.32
N ASN A 370 -11.85 7.19 14.10
CA ASN A 370 -10.65 7.42 13.30
C ASN A 370 -10.53 8.89 12.85
N VAL A 371 -11.61 9.51 12.43
CA VAL A 371 -11.63 10.94 12.09
C VAL A 371 -11.24 11.78 13.31
N ASN A 372 -11.90 11.56 14.46
CA ASN A 372 -11.70 12.38 15.65
C ASN A 372 -10.33 12.18 16.32
N ASN A 373 -9.76 10.97 16.25
CA ASN A 373 -8.50 10.65 16.94
C ASN A 373 -7.28 10.72 16.02
N TYR A 374 -7.44 10.54 14.71
CA TYR A 374 -6.31 10.34 13.79
C TYR A 374 -6.36 11.14 12.49
N ASN A 375 -7.41 11.91 12.24
CA ASN A 375 -7.65 12.58 10.95
C ASN A 375 -7.73 11.60 9.76
N GLU A 376 -8.18 10.37 10.02
CA GLU A 376 -8.27 9.30 9.03
C GLU A 376 -9.69 9.22 8.46
N LEU A 377 -9.80 9.15 7.13
CA LEU A 377 -11.09 9.14 6.42
C LEU A 377 -11.85 7.83 6.58
N GLY A 378 -11.16 6.71 6.77
CA GLY A 378 -11.75 5.38 6.70
C GLY A 378 -12.08 4.76 8.05
N THR A 379 -12.92 3.72 7.99
CA THR A 379 -13.05 2.70 9.04
C THR A 379 -12.01 1.58 8.84
N GLN A 380 -11.66 0.86 9.89
CA GLN A 380 -10.94 -0.42 9.78
C GLN A 380 -11.94 -1.57 10.01
N ASP A 381 -12.72 -1.83 8.97
CA ASP A 381 -13.56 -3.03 8.88
C ASP A 381 -12.79 -4.12 8.15
N GLU A 382 -13.05 -5.36 8.54
CA GLU A 382 -12.40 -6.53 7.96
C GLU A 382 -13.43 -7.62 7.67
N SER A 383 -12.96 -8.71 7.08
CA SER A 383 -13.70 -9.95 6.93
C SER A 383 -12.71 -11.08 6.70
N TYR A 384 -13.02 -12.27 7.22
CA TYR A 384 -12.19 -13.45 7.08
C TYR A 384 -12.89 -14.48 6.21
N TYR A 385 -12.26 -14.82 5.09
CA TYR A 385 -12.60 -16.01 4.33
C TYR A 385 -11.59 -17.12 4.66
N VAL A 386 -12.06 -18.20 5.27
CA VAL A 386 -11.19 -19.34 5.61
C VAL A 386 -10.87 -20.11 4.34
N VAL A 387 -9.61 -20.11 3.94
CA VAL A 387 -9.13 -20.78 2.72
C VAL A 387 -8.71 -22.21 3.01
N ALA A 388 -7.88 -22.41 4.03
CA ALA A 388 -7.39 -23.72 4.43
C ALA A 388 -7.38 -23.86 5.95
N THR A 389 -7.67 -25.06 6.47
CA THR A 389 -7.61 -25.36 7.90
C THR A 389 -6.87 -26.66 8.22
N GLY A 390 -6.10 -26.64 9.31
CA GLY A 390 -5.56 -27.81 9.98
C GLY A 390 -6.43 -28.21 11.17
N HIS A 391 -5.93 -29.15 11.98
CA HIS A 391 -6.70 -29.67 13.12
C HIS A 391 -7.03 -28.59 14.16
N GLY A 392 -8.29 -28.57 14.58
CA GLY A 392 -8.77 -27.72 15.67
C GLY A 392 -8.80 -26.22 15.34
N ALA A 393 -8.70 -25.84 14.06
CA ALA A 393 -8.73 -24.45 13.64
C ALA A 393 -10.01 -23.73 14.07
N ARG A 394 -9.86 -22.54 14.65
CA ARG A 394 -10.96 -21.72 15.17
C ARG A 394 -10.72 -20.26 14.85
N THR A 395 -11.77 -19.53 14.51
CA THR A 395 -11.73 -18.07 14.46
C THR A 395 -12.44 -17.55 15.70
N PHE A 396 -11.71 -16.83 16.55
CA PHE A 396 -12.28 -16.17 17.71
C PHE A 396 -13.00 -14.92 17.26
N VAL A 397 -14.25 -14.74 17.67
CA VAL A 397 -15.10 -13.62 17.23
C VAL A 397 -16.29 -13.45 18.16
N GLY A 398 -16.47 -12.26 18.71
CA GLY A 398 -17.53 -11.94 19.67
C GLY A 398 -17.27 -12.45 21.09
N PHE A 399 -18.17 -12.10 22.01
CA PHE A 399 -18.14 -12.57 23.40
C PHE A 399 -18.92 -13.88 23.55
N ASN A 400 -18.63 -14.65 24.61
CA ASN A 400 -19.50 -15.76 25.02
C ASN A 400 -20.85 -15.20 25.50
N GLU A 401 -21.88 -16.04 25.52
CA GLU A 401 -23.15 -15.65 26.13
C GLU A 401 -22.96 -15.26 27.60
N ASP A 402 -23.70 -14.25 28.06
CA ASP A 402 -23.70 -13.74 29.44
C ASP A 402 -22.31 -13.36 30.01
N THR A 403 -21.36 -13.01 29.14
CA THR A 403 -20.01 -12.61 29.53
C THR A 403 -20.00 -11.29 30.31
N ASP A 404 -19.26 -11.24 31.43
CA ASP A 404 -18.91 -9.98 32.08
C ASP A 404 -17.78 -9.29 31.29
N THR A 405 -18.18 -8.42 30.36
CA THR A 405 -17.23 -7.65 29.53
C THR A 405 -16.45 -6.62 30.34
N GLU A 406 -16.94 -6.18 31.51
CA GLU A 406 -16.20 -5.25 32.37
C GLU A 406 -15.09 -5.97 33.13
N GLU A 407 -15.36 -7.19 33.60
CA GLU A 407 -14.32 -8.07 34.14
C GLU A 407 -13.24 -8.33 33.09
N PHE A 408 -13.61 -8.65 31.85
CA PHE A 408 -12.64 -8.82 30.76
C PHE A 408 -11.74 -7.59 30.59
N ILE A 409 -12.32 -6.39 30.49
CA ILE A 409 -11.56 -5.14 30.32
C ILE A 409 -10.63 -4.88 31.51
N ARG A 410 -11.08 -5.18 32.75
CA ARG A 410 -10.26 -5.05 33.96
C ARG A 410 -9.06 -6.00 33.92
N GLU A 411 -9.26 -7.26 33.52
CA GLU A 411 -8.17 -8.22 33.36
C GLU A 411 -7.20 -7.81 32.24
N ILE A 412 -7.70 -7.25 31.14
CA ILE A 412 -6.84 -6.70 30.07
C ILE A 412 -5.97 -5.55 30.59
N LYS A 413 -6.57 -4.59 31.30
CA LYS A 413 -5.83 -3.45 31.88
C LYS A 413 -4.78 -3.90 32.90
N LYS A 414 -5.09 -4.94 33.68
CA LYS A 414 -4.14 -5.57 34.58
C LYS A 414 -3.01 -6.27 33.81
N SER A 415 -3.34 -7.02 32.77
CA SER A 415 -2.37 -7.69 31.89
C SER A 415 -1.40 -6.72 31.23
N GLU A 416 -1.91 -5.59 30.73
CA GLU A 416 -1.11 -4.52 30.11
C GLU A 416 -0.06 -3.93 31.08
N LYS A 417 -0.41 -3.75 32.36
CA LYS A 417 0.45 -3.12 33.37
C LYS A 417 1.35 -4.11 34.11
N GLU A 418 0.80 -5.29 34.45
CA GLU A 418 1.44 -6.27 35.33
C GLU A 418 1.95 -7.50 34.57
N TYR A 419 1.76 -7.57 33.25
CA TYR A 419 2.13 -8.73 32.42
C TYR A 419 1.54 -10.05 32.93
N THR A 420 0.29 -10.02 33.38
CA THR A 420 -0.44 -11.19 33.89
C THR A 420 -1.24 -11.88 32.79
N ALA A 421 -1.35 -13.21 32.88
CA ALA A 421 -2.09 -13.99 31.88
C ALA A 421 -3.60 -13.74 32.00
N VAL A 422 -4.31 -13.80 30.87
CA VAL A 422 -5.77 -13.66 30.80
C VAL A 422 -6.33 -14.94 30.22
N ASP A 423 -7.28 -15.55 30.93
CA ASP A 423 -8.07 -16.66 30.40
C ASP A 423 -9.12 -16.13 29.41
N TYR A 424 -8.64 -15.78 28.22
CA TYR A 424 -9.45 -15.11 27.19
C TYR A 424 -10.61 -16.00 26.71
N GLU A 425 -10.51 -17.33 26.77
CA GLU A 425 -11.57 -18.25 26.34
C GLU A 425 -12.79 -18.22 27.27
N LYS A 426 -12.63 -17.78 28.53
CA LYS A 426 -13.76 -17.47 29.42
C LYS A 426 -14.65 -16.38 28.82
N TYR A 427 -14.08 -15.43 28.06
CA TYR A 427 -14.78 -14.23 27.61
C TYR A 427 -15.09 -14.24 26.11
N VAL A 428 -14.17 -14.68 25.27
CA VAL A 428 -14.25 -14.54 23.81
C VAL A 428 -14.74 -15.85 23.18
N SER A 429 -15.80 -15.76 22.39
CA SER A 429 -16.36 -16.91 21.69
C SER A 429 -15.63 -17.19 20.37
N HIS A 430 -15.95 -18.31 19.74
CA HIS A 430 -15.31 -18.71 18.49
C HIS A 430 -16.25 -19.50 17.59
N ILE A 431 -15.90 -19.52 16.30
CA ILE A 431 -16.47 -20.38 15.28
C ILE A 431 -15.43 -21.42 14.86
N LEU A 432 -15.87 -22.65 14.63
CA LEU A 432 -15.01 -23.68 14.05
C LEU A 432 -14.68 -23.33 12.60
N SER A 433 -13.40 -23.17 12.29
CA SER A 433 -12.96 -22.80 10.94
C SER A 433 -13.09 -23.99 9.99
N LYS A 434 -13.65 -23.75 8.80
CA LYS A 434 -13.70 -24.69 7.68
C LYS A 434 -13.49 -23.92 6.37
N PRO A 435 -12.83 -24.50 5.36
CA PRO A 435 -12.71 -23.87 4.05
C PRO A 435 -14.07 -23.39 3.53
N GLY A 436 -14.12 -22.17 3.01
CA GLY A 436 -15.32 -21.58 2.44
C GLY A 436 -16.21 -20.80 3.42
N ILE A 437 -15.91 -20.81 4.73
CA ILE A 437 -16.62 -19.97 5.70
C ILE A 437 -16.17 -18.51 5.53
N GLN A 438 -17.15 -17.61 5.43
CA GLN A 438 -16.97 -16.16 5.43
C GLN A 438 -17.48 -15.58 6.75
N ILE A 439 -16.65 -14.77 7.40
CA ILE A 439 -16.96 -14.07 8.65
C ILE A 439 -16.79 -12.57 8.41
N MET A 440 -17.82 -11.78 8.64
CA MET A 440 -17.77 -10.31 8.55
C MET A 440 -17.24 -9.73 9.86
N LEU A 441 -16.36 -8.74 9.81
CA LEU A 441 -15.74 -8.13 11.00
C LEU A 441 -15.87 -6.59 10.94
N PRO A 442 -17.09 -6.03 11.06
CA PRO A 442 -17.23 -4.59 11.20
C PRO A 442 -16.49 -4.09 12.44
N ALA A 443 -15.99 -2.86 12.40
CA ALA A 443 -15.26 -2.21 13.48
C ALA A 443 -16.00 -2.31 14.82
N GLY A 444 -15.24 -2.43 15.90
CA GLY A 444 -15.71 -2.73 17.25
C GLY A 444 -15.93 -4.21 17.55
N THR A 445 -15.80 -5.12 16.57
CA THR A 445 -15.90 -6.57 16.81
C THR A 445 -14.60 -7.08 17.41
N ILE A 446 -14.67 -7.71 18.60
CA ILE A 446 -13.52 -8.43 19.13
C ILE A 446 -13.30 -9.71 18.34
N HIS A 447 -12.08 -9.95 17.87
CA HIS A 447 -11.79 -11.11 17.02
C HIS A 447 -10.31 -11.51 17.05
N SER A 448 -10.01 -12.68 16.48
CA SER A 448 -8.66 -13.17 16.23
C SER A 448 -8.66 -14.37 15.28
N SER A 449 -7.72 -14.42 14.34
CA SER A 449 -7.40 -15.66 13.63
C SER A 449 -6.67 -16.62 14.58
N GLY A 450 -7.34 -17.71 14.95
CA GLY A 450 -6.74 -18.77 15.74
C GLY A 450 -5.71 -19.58 14.95
N ARG A 451 -4.98 -20.44 15.64
CA ARG A 451 -3.97 -21.32 15.07
C ARG A 451 -4.55 -22.30 14.03
N ASN A 452 -3.69 -22.75 13.12
CA ASN A 452 -3.95 -23.79 12.11
C ASN A 452 -4.92 -23.37 11.00
N GLN A 453 -4.84 -22.14 10.50
CA GLN A 453 -5.61 -21.75 9.32
C GLN A 453 -4.85 -20.79 8.41
N VAL A 454 -5.30 -20.73 7.17
CA VAL A 454 -4.96 -19.68 6.22
C VAL A 454 -6.25 -18.92 5.94
N VAL A 455 -6.24 -17.64 6.26
CA VAL A 455 -7.38 -16.74 6.10
C VAL A 455 -7.04 -15.74 5.02
N LEU A 456 -7.94 -15.56 4.05
CA LEU A 456 -7.97 -14.38 3.20
C LEU A 456 -8.70 -13.28 4.01
N GLU A 457 -7.94 -12.30 4.46
CA GLU A 457 -8.47 -11.10 5.09
C GLU A 457 -8.82 -10.08 3.99
N ILE A 458 -10.06 -9.63 3.96
CA ILE A 458 -10.52 -8.53 3.11
C ILE A 458 -10.91 -7.37 4.02
N GLY A 459 -10.17 -6.27 3.92
CA GLY A 459 -10.44 -5.05 4.68
C GLY A 459 -10.95 -3.90 3.82
N SER A 460 -11.51 -2.90 4.52
CA SER A 460 -11.79 -1.57 3.98
C SER A 460 -10.50 -0.81 3.62
N LEU A 461 -10.65 0.47 3.25
CA LEU A 461 -9.59 1.46 3.05
C LEU A 461 -8.33 1.18 3.88
N THR A 462 -7.16 1.31 3.23
CA THR A 462 -5.89 1.26 3.94
C THR A 462 -5.74 2.52 4.78
N ILE A 463 -6.08 2.39 6.07
CA ILE A 463 -5.78 3.38 7.10
C ILE A 463 -4.63 2.88 7.97
N GLY A 464 -4.19 3.70 8.93
CA GLY A 464 -3.15 3.35 9.90
C GLY A 464 -3.33 1.98 10.55
N SER A 465 -2.25 1.47 11.16
CA SER A 465 -2.26 0.20 11.87
C SER A 465 -3.05 0.26 13.21
N TYR A 466 -4.29 0.74 13.21
CA TYR A 466 -5.17 0.91 14.39
C TYR A 466 -5.75 -0.42 14.87
N THR A 467 -4.86 -1.37 15.09
CA THR A 467 -5.16 -2.66 15.71
C THR A 467 -4.97 -2.54 17.21
N TYR A 468 -6.07 -2.39 17.95
CA TYR A 468 -6.02 -2.38 19.41
C TYR A 468 -6.04 -3.80 19.91
N LYS A 469 -4.84 -4.30 20.17
CA LYS A 469 -4.68 -5.59 20.84
C LYS A 469 -5.22 -5.50 22.25
N MET A 470 -6.15 -6.39 22.56
CA MET A 470 -6.70 -6.61 23.89
C MET A 470 -5.88 -7.65 24.64
N TYR A 471 -5.40 -8.71 23.96
CA TYR A 471 -4.53 -9.70 24.58
C TYR A 471 -3.59 -10.35 23.55
N ASP A 472 -2.32 -10.54 23.92
CA ASP A 472 -1.28 -11.09 23.03
C ASP A 472 -0.47 -12.22 23.69
N TYR A 473 -1.09 -12.92 24.64
CA TYR A 473 -0.58 -14.16 25.29
C TYR A 473 0.78 -14.01 25.97
N LEU A 474 1.09 -12.81 26.48
CA LEU A 474 2.37 -12.46 27.10
C LEU A 474 3.60 -12.74 26.21
N ARG A 475 3.40 -12.74 24.89
CA ARG A 475 4.47 -13.07 23.94
C ARG A 475 5.42 -11.89 23.77
N ALA A 476 6.70 -12.23 23.67
CA ALA A 476 7.69 -11.34 23.12
C ALA A 476 7.51 -11.21 21.59
N ASP A 477 7.91 -10.07 21.04
CA ASP A 477 8.15 -9.90 19.61
C ASP A 477 9.40 -10.67 19.15
N LEU A 478 9.74 -10.54 17.86
CA LEU A 478 10.88 -11.24 17.27
C LEU A 478 12.24 -10.75 17.81
N ASP A 479 12.25 -9.62 18.55
CA ASP A 479 13.41 -9.00 19.18
C ASP A 479 13.44 -9.28 20.71
N GLY A 480 12.49 -10.05 21.24
CA GLY A 480 12.42 -10.38 22.67
C GLY A 480 11.66 -9.37 23.54
N ILE A 481 11.03 -8.35 22.96
CA ILE A 481 10.31 -7.30 23.69
C ILE A 481 8.84 -7.70 23.85
N PRO A 482 8.25 -7.62 25.05
CA PRO A 482 6.81 -7.87 25.23
C PRO A 482 5.96 -7.05 24.28
N ARG A 483 5.01 -7.71 23.61
CA ARG A 483 4.13 -7.02 22.65
C ARG A 483 3.11 -6.15 23.40
N PRO A 484 2.87 -4.91 22.92
CA PRO A 484 1.96 -3.99 23.60
C PRO A 484 0.50 -4.41 23.46
N ILE A 485 -0.25 -4.17 24.52
CA ILE A 485 -1.72 -4.09 24.54
C ILE A 485 -2.09 -2.59 24.43
N HIS A 486 -3.29 -2.29 23.91
CA HIS A 486 -3.78 -0.91 23.78
C HIS A 486 -5.16 -0.81 24.43
N SER A 487 -5.22 -1.07 25.74
CA SER A 487 -6.48 -1.24 26.47
C SER A 487 -7.33 0.02 26.47
N TRP A 488 -6.69 1.21 26.51
CA TRP A 488 -7.35 2.51 26.52
C TRP A 488 -8.16 2.76 25.24
N HIS A 489 -7.57 2.51 24.08
CA HIS A 489 -8.27 2.63 22.81
C HIS A 489 -9.28 1.49 22.63
N GLY A 490 -8.85 0.26 22.92
CA GLY A 490 -9.65 -0.93 22.73
C GLY A 490 -10.99 -0.89 23.48
N GLU A 491 -11.01 -0.48 24.75
CA GLU A 491 -12.25 -0.38 25.52
C GLU A 491 -13.26 0.64 24.97
N ARG A 492 -12.78 1.68 24.28
CA ARG A 492 -13.60 2.80 23.76
C ARG A 492 -14.29 2.46 22.46
N VAL A 493 -13.76 1.50 21.70
CA VAL A 493 -14.30 1.11 20.39
C VAL A 493 -15.02 -0.24 20.43
N LEU A 494 -14.83 -1.01 21.50
CA LEU A 494 -15.39 -2.35 21.66
C LEU A 494 -16.92 -2.35 21.70
N CYS A 495 -17.55 -3.09 20.78
CA CYS A 495 -18.99 -3.34 20.79
C CYS A 495 -19.32 -4.54 21.67
N LYS A 496 -19.61 -4.28 22.96
CA LYS A 496 -19.87 -5.29 23.99
C LYS A 496 -21.08 -6.20 23.71
N GLY A 497 -22.05 -5.75 22.93
CA GLY A 497 -23.28 -6.49 22.62
C GLY A 497 -23.15 -7.59 21.56
N ARG A 498 -21.98 -7.81 20.96
CA ARG A 498 -21.76 -8.83 19.93
C ARG A 498 -21.44 -10.19 20.57
N THR A 499 -22.47 -10.88 21.06
CA THR A 499 -22.36 -12.23 21.65
C THR A 499 -22.27 -13.32 20.58
N ALA A 500 -21.99 -14.56 20.99
CA ALA A 500 -21.81 -15.71 20.10
C ALA A 500 -23.02 -15.94 19.16
N SER A 501 -24.24 -15.88 19.70
CA SER A 501 -25.50 -15.98 18.94
C SER A 501 -25.65 -14.84 17.96
N TRP A 502 -25.45 -13.60 18.40
CA TRP A 502 -25.52 -12.42 17.54
C TRP A 502 -24.52 -12.49 16.39
N VAL A 503 -23.27 -12.87 16.66
CA VAL A 503 -22.23 -13.07 15.65
C VAL A 503 -22.63 -14.13 14.63
N LYS A 504 -23.13 -15.28 15.10
CA LYS A 504 -23.55 -16.36 14.20
C LYS A 504 -24.69 -15.95 13.27
N GLU A 505 -25.64 -15.15 13.77
CA GLU A 505 -26.78 -14.69 12.99
C GLU A 505 -26.43 -13.56 12.01
N ASN A 506 -25.57 -12.62 12.41
CA ASN A 506 -25.36 -11.37 11.69
C ASN A 506 -24.04 -11.34 10.89
N LEU A 507 -23.00 -12.02 11.38
CA LEU A 507 -21.64 -11.93 10.82
C LEU A 507 -21.18 -13.20 10.09
N VAL A 508 -21.85 -14.34 10.29
CA VAL A 508 -21.53 -15.62 9.64
C VAL A 508 -22.66 -16.02 8.71
N GLN A 509 -22.70 -15.40 7.53
CA GLN A 509 -23.81 -15.55 6.60
C GLN A 509 -23.75 -16.89 5.86
N GLN A 510 -24.92 -17.49 5.65
CA GLN A 510 -25.04 -18.64 4.76
C GLN A 510 -25.02 -18.17 3.30
N PRO A 511 -24.43 -18.94 2.37
CA PRO A 511 -24.40 -18.57 0.95
C PRO A 511 -25.81 -18.36 0.37
N VAL A 512 -26.04 -17.20 -0.25
CA VAL A 512 -27.30 -16.86 -0.93
C VAL A 512 -27.08 -16.94 -2.43
N LEU A 513 -27.81 -17.81 -3.12
CA LEU A 513 -27.70 -17.98 -4.57
C LEU A 513 -28.14 -16.71 -5.31
N VAL A 514 -27.27 -16.17 -6.16
CA VAL A 514 -27.54 -14.99 -6.99
C VAL A 514 -27.96 -15.40 -8.40
N ARG A 515 -27.17 -16.27 -9.03
CA ARG A 515 -27.42 -16.79 -10.38
C ARG A 515 -26.72 -18.12 -10.58
N LYS A 516 -27.22 -18.93 -11.52
CA LYS A 516 -26.65 -20.22 -11.91
C LYS A 516 -26.89 -20.52 -13.37
N GLY A 517 -26.09 -21.44 -13.90
CA GLY A 517 -26.28 -22.07 -15.20
C GLY A 517 -25.80 -23.51 -15.17
N GLU A 518 -25.53 -24.08 -16.34
CA GLU A 518 -24.98 -25.43 -16.43
C GLU A 518 -23.54 -25.46 -15.90
N GLY A 519 -23.32 -26.17 -14.79
CA GLY A 519 -21.99 -26.37 -14.20
C GLY A 519 -21.36 -25.11 -13.57
N TRP A 520 -22.16 -24.06 -13.27
CA TRP A 520 -21.68 -22.88 -12.55
C TRP A 520 -22.76 -22.20 -11.70
N ALA A 521 -22.34 -21.55 -10.62
CA ALA A 521 -23.18 -20.74 -9.73
C ALA A 521 -22.40 -19.58 -9.09
N GLU A 522 -23.12 -18.50 -8.76
CA GLU A 522 -22.62 -17.37 -7.99
C GLU A 522 -23.46 -17.19 -6.72
N TYR A 523 -22.78 -16.99 -5.60
CA TYR A 523 -23.38 -16.80 -4.28
C TYR A 523 -22.88 -15.50 -3.65
N ILE A 524 -23.75 -14.79 -2.93
CA ILE A 524 -23.33 -13.83 -1.91
C ILE A 524 -23.00 -14.64 -0.66
N ILE A 525 -21.79 -14.46 -0.12
CA ILE A 525 -21.32 -15.13 1.09
C ILE A 525 -21.04 -14.15 2.23
N GLY A 526 -21.02 -12.85 1.96
CA GLY A 526 -20.92 -11.81 2.97
C GLY A 526 -21.33 -10.45 2.43
N GLU A 527 -22.41 -9.90 2.95
CA GLU A 527 -22.85 -8.54 2.65
C GLU A 527 -23.55 -7.96 3.87
N HIS A 528 -23.10 -6.80 4.38
CA HIS A 528 -23.63 -6.23 5.62
C HIS A 528 -23.81 -4.72 5.48
N GLU A 529 -24.78 -4.14 6.18
CA GLU A 529 -25.08 -2.69 6.10
C GLU A 529 -23.89 -1.82 6.56
N LEU A 530 -23.12 -2.31 7.53
CA LEU A 530 -21.94 -1.62 8.07
C LEU A 530 -20.71 -1.65 7.14
N LEU A 531 -20.68 -2.47 6.09
CA LEU A 531 -19.53 -2.58 5.19
C LEU A 531 -19.95 -2.24 3.76
N TYR A 532 -19.16 -1.46 3.03
CA TYR A 532 -19.52 -0.97 1.68
C TYR A 532 -19.23 -1.94 0.53
N PHE A 533 -18.81 -3.17 0.83
CA PHE A 533 -18.45 -4.18 -0.16
C PHE A 533 -19.29 -5.46 0.00
N SER A 534 -19.41 -6.17 -1.11
CA SER A 534 -20.10 -7.45 -1.29
C SER A 534 -19.04 -8.52 -1.54
N LEU A 535 -19.10 -9.60 -0.76
CA LEU A 535 -18.22 -10.75 -0.86
C LEU A 535 -19.00 -11.90 -1.51
N ARG A 536 -18.47 -12.41 -2.61
CA ARG A 536 -19.14 -13.39 -3.45
C ARG A 536 -18.26 -14.59 -3.71
N ARG A 537 -18.92 -15.72 -3.97
CA ARG A 537 -18.27 -16.97 -4.35
C ARG A 537 -18.76 -17.42 -5.71
N LEU A 538 -17.83 -17.62 -6.63
CA LEU A 538 -18.09 -18.16 -7.95
C LEU A 538 -17.62 -19.61 -7.97
N GLU A 539 -18.53 -20.53 -8.21
CA GLU A 539 -18.25 -21.97 -8.31
C GLU A 539 -18.52 -22.40 -9.75
N PHE A 540 -17.56 -23.05 -10.43
CA PHE A 540 -17.74 -23.47 -11.81
C PHE A 540 -16.81 -24.61 -12.23
N GLU A 541 -17.26 -25.44 -13.18
CA GLU A 541 -16.47 -26.53 -13.74
C GLU A 541 -15.67 -26.09 -14.98
N LYS A 542 -16.24 -25.26 -15.85
CA LYS A 542 -15.63 -24.87 -17.14
C LYS A 542 -15.34 -23.38 -17.23
N ALA A 543 -16.37 -22.56 -17.09
CA ALA A 543 -16.23 -21.11 -17.16
C ALA A 543 -17.42 -20.41 -16.50
N ILE A 544 -17.22 -19.15 -16.15
CA ILE A 544 -18.28 -18.23 -15.74
C ILE A 544 -18.05 -16.85 -16.38
N GLU A 545 -19.11 -16.24 -16.89
CA GLU A 545 -19.08 -14.87 -17.42
C GLU A 545 -19.53 -13.87 -16.36
N ASP A 546 -18.97 -12.67 -16.39
CA ASP A 546 -19.34 -11.59 -15.49
C ASP A 546 -19.09 -10.22 -16.13
N ASN A 547 -19.50 -9.14 -15.48
CA ASN A 547 -19.38 -7.78 -15.99
C ASN A 547 -19.09 -6.80 -14.86
N THR A 548 -18.10 -5.94 -15.05
CA THR A 548 -17.70 -4.94 -14.04
C THR A 548 -18.78 -3.89 -13.80
N TYR A 549 -19.65 -3.63 -14.78
CA TYR A 549 -20.67 -2.57 -14.70
C TYR A 549 -20.11 -1.22 -14.21
N GLY A 550 -18.86 -0.89 -14.57
CA GLY A 550 -18.19 0.34 -14.15
C GLY A 550 -17.66 0.34 -12.71
N LYS A 551 -17.64 -0.81 -12.02
CA LYS A 551 -17.01 -1.02 -10.71
C LYS A 551 -15.90 -2.05 -10.85
N PHE A 552 -14.77 -1.81 -10.19
CA PHE A 552 -13.71 -2.81 -10.19
C PHE A 552 -14.14 -4.07 -9.42
N HIS A 553 -13.59 -5.21 -9.79
CA HIS A 553 -13.69 -6.45 -9.02
C HIS A 553 -12.30 -6.86 -8.55
N VAL A 554 -12.22 -7.53 -7.41
CA VAL A 554 -11.01 -8.25 -6.98
C VAL A 554 -11.34 -9.73 -6.92
N LEU A 555 -10.54 -10.54 -7.60
CA LEU A 555 -10.74 -11.99 -7.71
C LEU A 555 -9.60 -12.72 -7.03
N THR A 556 -9.94 -13.69 -6.19
CA THR A 556 -8.98 -14.57 -5.50
C THR A 556 -9.30 -16.02 -5.81
N LEU A 557 -8.34 -16.77 -6.35
CA LEU A 557 -8.50 -18.21 -6.59
C LEU A 557 -8.28 -18.97 -5.28
N VAL A 558 -9.38 -19.36 -4.63
CA VAL A 558 -9.40 -19.94 -3.28
C VAL A 558 -9.65 -21.44 -3.25
N ASP A 559 -10.06 -22.05 -4.36
CA ASP A 559 -10.02 -23.49 -4.60
C ASP A 559 -9.84 -23.78 -6.09
N GLY A 560 -9.06 -24.81 -6.41
CA GLY A 560 -8.60 -25.12 -7.76
C GLY A 560 -7.20 -24.58 -8.08
N GLU A 561 -6.65 -25.01 -9.22
CA GLU A 561 -5.22 -24.83 -9.50
C GLU A 561 -4.91 -23.57 -10.33
N LYS A 562 -5.70 -23.33 -11.38
CA LYS A 562 -5.39 -22.30 -12.38
C LYS A 562 -6.61 -21.90 -13.22
N VAL A 563 -6.75 -20.61 -13.45
CA VAL A 563 -7.76 -20.05 -14.36
C VAL A 563 -7.13 -19.02 -15.31
N VAL A 564 -7.83 -18.76 -16.42
CA VAL A 564 -7.57 -17.57 -17.24
C VAL A 564 -8.74 -16.60 -17.09
N VAL A 565 -8.44 -15.34 -16.81
CA VAL A 565 -9.43 -14.25 -16.80
C VAL A 565 -9.18 -13.38 -18.01
N GLN A 566 -10.18 -13.22 -18.87
CA GLN A 566 -10.04 -12.51 -20.15
C GLN A 566 -11.23 -11.60 -20.44
N SER A 567 -10.98 -10.46 -21.07
CA SER A 567 -12.07 -9.63 -21.62
C SER A 567 -12.81 -10.39 -22.73
N ASN A 568 -14.13 -10.19 -22.82
CA ASN A 568 -14.94 -10.79 -23.88
C ASN A 568 -14.78 -10.04 -25.20
N ASN A 569 -14.56 -8.72 -25.14
CA ASN A 569 -14.40 -7.88 -26.33
C ASN A 569 -12.97 -7.89 -26.87
N HIS A 570 -11.99 -8.07 -25.97
CA HIS A 570 -10.56 -8.05 -26.26
C HIS A 570 -9.86 -9.24 -25.58
N PRO A 571 -10.00 -10.47 -26.08
CA PRO A 571 -9.46 -11.67 -25.43
C PRO A 571 -7.94 -11.65 -25.18
N GLU A 572 -7.18 -10.82 -25.90
CA GLU A 572 -5.77 -10.57 -25.66
C GLU A 572 -5.50 -9.90 -24.30
N LEU A 573 -6.47 -9.19 -23.74
CA LEU A 573 -6.43 -8.63 -22.40
C LEU A 573 -6.79 -9.72 -21.39
N CYS A 574 -5.80 -10.54 -21.04
CA CYS A 574 -6.00 -11.71 -20.19
C CYS A 574 -4.87 -11.96 -19.17
N TYR A 575 -5.25 -12.50 -18.02
CA TYR A 575 -4.32 -12.88 -16.96
C TYR A 575 -4.50 -14.35 -16.60
N THR A 576 -3.39 -15.08 -16.45
CA THR A 576 -3.41 -16.46 -15.93
C THR A 576 -3.19 -16.41 -14.43
N GLN A 577 -4.23 -16.73 -13.67
CA GLN A 577 -4.24 -16.70 -12.22
C GLN A 577 -4.03 -18.12 -11.67
N ASN A 578 -3.10 -18.29 -10.74
CA ASN A 578 -2.86 -19.54 -10.01
C ASN A 578 -3.54 -19.51 -8.64
N TYR A 579 -3.56 -20.67 -7.98
CA TYR A 579 -4.08 -20.80 -6.63
C TYR A 579 -3.44 -19.77 -5.67
N LEU A 580 -4.29 -19.06 -4.91
CA LEU A 580 -3.98 -17.92 -4.04
C LEU A 580 -3.46 -16.65 -4.70
N ASP A 581 -3.49 -16.53 -6.02
CA ASP A 581 -3.26 -15.23 -6.66
C ASP A 581 -4.49 -14.33 -6.43
N ILE A 582 -4.24 -13.04 -6.21
CA ILE A 582 -5.26 -11.99 -6.08
C ILE A 582 -5.09 -11.03 -7.24
N ILE A 583 -6.13 -10.89 -8.07
CA ILE A 583 -6.09 -10.01 -9.24
C ILE A 583 -7.19 -8.96 -9.20
N ILE A 584 -6.92 -7.79 -9.77
CA ILE A 584 -7.87 -6.69 -9.92
C ILE A 584 -8.37 -6.69 -11.36
N ILE A 585 -9.70 -6.66 -11.52
CA ILE A 585 -10.40 -6.41 -12.78
C ILE A 585 -10.78 -4.93 -12.81
N PRO A 586 -10.19 -4.12 -13.70
CA PRO A 586 -10.48 -2.69 -13.79
C PRO A 586 -11.95 -2.40 -14.07
N ALA A 587 -12.47 -1.33 -13.50
CA ALA A 587 -13.85 -0.87 -13.69
C ALA A 587 -14.22 -0.72 -15.18
N ASN A 588 -13.28 -0.28 -16.02
CA ASN A 588 -13.48 -0.07 -17.45
C ASN A 588 -13.43 -1.35 -18.33
N MET A 589 -13.13 -2.53 -17.77
CA MET A 589 -13.01 -3.77 -18.57
C MET A 589 -14.36 -4.24 -19.15
N GLY A 590 -15.47 -3.99 -18.44
CA GLY A 590 -16.80 -4.43 -18.86
C GLY A 590 -16.97 -5.94 -18.73
N LYS A 591 -17.45 -6.60 -19.79
CA LYS A 591 -17.71 -8.04 -19.81
C LYS A 591 -16.41 -8.86 -19.89
N TYR A 592 -16.30 -9.86 -19.03
CA TYR A 592 -15.14 -10.76 -18.97
C TYR A 592 -15.59 -12.20 -18.66
N THR A 593 -14.69 -13.15 -18.93
CA THR A 593 -14.90 -14.58 -18.65
C THR A 593 -13.74 -15.11 -17.82
N ILE A 594 -14.06 -15.92 -16.81
CA ILE A 594 -13.11 -16.73 -16.07
C ILE A 594 -13.22 -18.16 -16.60
N LYS A 595 -12.13 -18.72 -17.12
CA LYS A 595 -12.08 -20.08 -17.67
C LYS A 595 -11.20 -20.97 -16.80
N ASN A 596 -11.73 -22.12 -16.43
CA ASN A 596 -10.97 -23.17 -15.78
C ASN A 596 -9.94 -23.75 -16.76
N MET A 597 -8.68 -23.84 -16.32
CA MET A 597 -7.61 -24.45 -17.11
C MET A 597 -7.27 -25.87 -16.65
N GLY A 598 -7.89 -26.34 -15.57
CA GLY A 598 -7.81 -27.70 -15.06
C GLY A 598 -9.09 -28.50 -15.27
N ASN A 599 -9.16 -29.65 -14.60
CA ASN A 599 -10.27 -30.60 -14.67
C ASN A 599 -11.05 -30.72 -13.36
N GLN A 600 -10.69 -29.93 -12.34
CA GLN A 600 -11.37 -29.90 -11.04
C GLN A 600 -12.29 -28.66 -10.96
N PRO A 601 -13.38 -28.71 -10.19
CA PRO A 601 -14.18 -27.53 -9.91
C PRO A 601 -13.33 -26.38 -9.36
N ILE A 602 -13.68 -25.16 -9.75
CA ILE A 602 -13.01 -23.93 -9.30
C ILE A 602 -13.90 -23.19 -8.32
N CYS A 603 -13.27 -22.59 -7.31
CA CYS A 603 -13.87 -21.58 -6.45
C CYS A 603 -13.07 -20.28 -6.52
N ILE A 604 -13.72 -19.21 -6.97
CA ILE A 604 -13.19 -17.84 -6.93
C ILE A 604 -13.94 -17.05 -5.87
N HIS A 605 -13.20 -16.44 -4.94
CA HIS A 605 -13.74 -15.36 -4.12
C HIS A 605 -13.71 -14.06 -4.93
N LYS A 606 -14.86 -13.42 -5.09
CA LYS A 606 -15.01 -12.14 -5.79
C LYS A 606 -15.47 -11.08 -4.80
N THR A 607 -14.69 -10.01 -4.68
CA THR A 607 -15.09 -8.81 -3.94
C THR A 607 -15.44 -7.69 -4.91
N MET A 608 -16.53 -6.99 -4.62
CA MET A 608 -16.95 -5.79 -5.36
C MET A 608 -17.60 -4.78 -4.41
N LEU A 609 -17.66 -3.51 -4.79
CA LEU A 609 -18.45 -2.52 -4.05
C LEU A 609 -19.95 -2.83 -4.20
N LYS A 610 -20.71 -2.72 -3.09
CA LYS A 610 -22.16 -2.96 -3.10
C LYS A 610 -22.87 -2.00 -4.06
N ASP A 611 -24.09 -2.35 -4.46
CA ASP A 611 -24.99 -1.35 -5.02
C ASP A 611 -25.40 -0.35 -3.94
N GLY A 612 -25.45 0.94 -4.30
CA GLY A 612 -25.72 2.00 -3.34
C GLY A 612 -24.57 2.32 -2.37
N PHE A 613 -23.36 1.76 -2.55
CA PHE A 613 -22.21 2.02 -1.67
C PHE A 613 -21.92 3.51 -1.47
N ILE A 614 -22.31 4.39 -2.39
CA ILE A 614 -22.16 5.85 -2.25
C ILE A 614 -22.83 6.40 -0.98
N ASN A 615 -23.87 5.73 -0.48
CA ASN A 615 -24.65 6.13 0.69
C ASN A 615 -24.13 5.54 2.00
N ASP A 616 -23.28 4.51 1.93
CA ASP A 616 -22.66 3.92 3.11
C ASP A 616 -21.63 4.89 3.69
N ARG A 617 -21.43 4.89 5.01
CA ARG A 617 -20.30 5.62 5.59
C ARG A 617 -18.99 5.00 5.10
N SER A 618 -18.04 5.84 4.66
CA SER A 618 -16.72 5.43 4.15
C SER A 618 -15.78 4.98 5.25
#